data_AF-A0A497XKM5-F1
#
_entry.id   AF-A0A497XKM5-F1
#
_cell.length_a   1.000
_cell.length_b   1.000
_cell.length_c   1.000
_cell.angle_alpha   90.00
_cell.angle_beta   90.00
_cell.angle_gamma   90.00
#
_symmetry.space_group_name_H-M   'P 1'
#
loop_
_entity.id
_entity.type
_entity.pdbx_description
1 polymer ?
#
loop_
_entity_poly.entity_id
_entity_poly.type
_entity_poly.pdbx_seq_one_letter_code
_entity_poly.pdbx_strand_id
1 'polypeptide(L)' 'MALDRSYESDHTKWMREWLAQHPQELVEQKAGRALWWDKPAQSPDAQRRAAEAQVPQKPYYYDAN' A
#
# COMPACT_ATOMS: atom_id res chain seq x y z
N MET A 1 11.80 -20.58 32.23
CA MET A 1 11.65 -19.20 31.70
C MET A 1 12.03 -19.24 30.23
N ALA A 2 11.09 -19.05 29.32
CA ALA A 2 11.41 -18.93 27.90
C ALA A 2 12.09 -17.57 27.67
N LEU A 3 13.26 -17.57 27.02
CA LEU A 3 13.84 -16.32 26.53
C LEU A 3 12.93 -15.79 25.42
N ASP A 4 12.37 -14.60 25.61
CA ASP A 4 11.84 -13.81 24.49
C ASP A 4 13.00 -13.49 23.55
N ARG A 5 12.93 -14.03 22.33
CA ARG A 5 13.98 -13.95 21.30
C ARG A 5 13.64 -12.94 20.20
N SER A 6 12.60 -12.13 20.37
CA SER A 6 12.23 -11.16 19.33
C SER A 6 12.98 -9.84 19.55
N TYR A 7 14.00 -9.58 18.73
CA TYR A 7 14.55 -8.24 18.65
C TYR A 7 13.49 -7.30 18.06
N GLU A 8 13.18 -6.24 18.79
CA GLU A 8 12.38 -5.12 18.32
C GLU A 8 13.22 -3.85 18.41
N SER A 9 13.33 -3.11 17.30
CA SER A 9 14.06 -1.85 17.26
C SER A 9 13.38 -0.77 18.10
N ASP A 10 14.17 0.15 18.65
CA ASP A 10 13.66 1.26 19.45
C ASP A 10 12.67 2.13 18.67
N HIS A 11 12.88 2.27 17.36
CA HIS A 11 11.96 2.99 16.48
C HIS A 11 10.58 2.31 16.42
N THR A 12 10.53 0.97 16.36
CA THR A 12 9.26 0.23 16.32
C THR A 12 8.52 0.38 17.65
N LYS A 13 9.23 0.30 18.78
CA LYS A 13 8.66 0.52 20.11
C LYS A 13 8.08 1.92 20.24
N TRP A 14 8.87 2.93 19.86
CA TRP A 14 8.45 4.33 19.87
C TRP A 14 7.20 4.57 19.02
N MET A 15 7.18 4.08 17.78
CA MET A 15 6.02 4.21 16.89
C MET A 15 4.76 3.58 17.50
N ARG A 16 4.89 2.41 18.16
CA ARG A 16 3.76 1.74 18.82
C ARG A 16 3.23 2.56 19.99
N GLU A 17 4.11 3.03 20.86
CA GLU A 17 3.76 3.85 22.02
C GLU A 17 3.11 5.18 21.61
N TRP A 18 3.63 5.80 20.55
CA TRP A 18 3.08 7.05 20.03
C TRP A 18 1.69 6.83 19.42
N LEU A 19 1.50 5.81 18.57
CA LEU A 19 0.19 5.51 17.99
C LEU A 19 -0.85 5.13 19.06
N ALA A 20 -0.45 4.51 20.16
CA ALA A 20 -1.35 4.24 21.29
C ALA A 20 -1.83 5.53 21.97
N GLN A 21 -0.97 6.56 22.03
CA GLN A 21 -1.31 7.88 22.58
C GLN A 21 -2.09 8.76 21.60
N HIS A 22 -2.02 8.47 20.30
CA HIS A 22 -2.59 9.27 19.22
C HIS A 22 -3.54 8.44 18.33
N PRO A 23 -4.67 7.91 18.84
CA PRO A 23 -5.56 7.02 18.08
C PRO A 23 -6.19 7.67 16.84
N GLN A 24 -6.32 9.01 16.79
CA GLN A 24 -6.78 9.74 15.61
C GLN A 24 -5.87 9.52 14.39
N GLU A 25 -4.57 9.31 14.61
CA GLU A 25 -3.60 9.11 13.54
C GLU A 25 -3.78 7.76 12.85
N LEU A 26 -4.41 6.78 13.52
CA LEU A 26 -4.80 5.52 12.88
C LEU A 26 -5.89 5.75 11.82
N VAL A 27 -6.77 6.73 12.03
CA VAL A 27 -7.80 7.12 11.05
C VAL A 27 -7.13 7.77 9.85
N GLU A 28 -6.22 8.73 10.09
CA GLU A 28 -5.44 9.39 9.03
C GLU A 28 -4.57 8.39 8.26
N GLN A 29 -3.93 7.45 8.94
CA GLN A 29 -3.14 6.39 8.31
C GLN A 29 -4.00 5.51 7.40
N LYS A 30 -5.24 5.20 7.81
CA LYS A 30 -6.20 4.45 6.97
C LYS A 30 -6.64 5.28 5.76
N ALA A 31 -6.97 6.56 5.97
CA ALA A 31 -7.36 7.47 4.89
C ALA A 31 -6.22 7.67 3.87
N GLY A 32 -4.99 7.89 4.35
CA GLY A 32 -3.80 8.03 3.51
C GLY A 32 -3.50 6.77 2.69
N ARG A 33 -3.68 5.57 3.26
CA ARG A 33 -3.60 4.31 2.49
C ARG A 33 -4.71 4.21 1.44
N ALA A 34 -5.94 4.58 1.78
CA ALA A 34 -7.05 4.57 0.84
C ALA A 34 -6.79 5.51 -0.34
N LEU A 35 -6.21 6.69 -0.13
CA LEU A 35 -5.89 7.63 -1.21
C LEU A 35 -5.07 7.01 -2.37
N TRP A 36 -4.15 6.09 -2.05
CA TRP A 36 -3.27 5.48 -3.04
C TRP A 36 -3.88 4.25 -3.71
N TRP A 37 -4.68 3.49 -2.97
CA TRP A 37 -5.14 2.16 -3.37
C TRP A 37 -6.62 2.10 -3.73
N ASP A 38 -7.44 2.95 -3.11
CA ASP A 38 -8.87 3.01 -3.33
C ASP A 38 -9.16 3.81 -4.61
N LYS A 39 -9.17 3.08 -5.72
CA LYS A 39 -9.50 3.65 -7.03
C LYS A 39 -11.02 3.61 -7.21
N PRO A 40 -11.67 4.75 -7.48
CA PRO A 40 -13.10 4.76 -7.74
C PRO A 40 -13.45 3.93 -8.97
N ALA A 41 -14.68 3.39 -8.99
CA ALA A 41 -15.19 2.68 -10.16
C ALA A 41 -15.12 3.58 -11.41
N GLN A 42 -14.55 3.04 -12.48
CA GLN A 42 -14.49 3.75 -13.76
C GLN A 42 -15.84 3.69 -14.46
N SER A 43 -16.21 4.76 -15.18
CA SER A 43 -17.40 4.75 -16.02
C SER A 43 -17.27 3.72 -17.17
N PRO A 44 -18.38 3.20 -17.72
CA PRO A 44 -18.33 2.29 -18.86
C PRO A 44 -17.52 2.86 -20.04
N ASP A 45 -17.62 4.15 -20.31
CA ASP A 45 -16.84 4.83 -21.36
C ASP A 45 -15.34 4.84 -21.09
N ALA A 46 -14.93 5.07 -19.83
CA ALA A 46 -13.53 5.04 -19.44
C ALA A 46 -12.95 3.63 -19.56
N GLN A 47 -13.72 2.61 -19.18
CA GLN A 47 -13.32 1.21 -19.32
C GLN A 47 -13.13 0.82 -20.79
N ARG A 48 -14.06 1.22 -21.67
CA ARG A 48 -13.95 0.98 -23.12
C ARG A 48 -12.68 1.61 -23.70
N ARG A 49 -12.43 2.89 -23.41
CA ARG A 49 -11.21 3.58 -23.89
C ARG A 49 -9.92 2.93 -23.38
N ALA A 50 -9.91 2.45 -22.12
CA ALA A 50 -8.75 1.76 -21.58
C ALA A 50 -8.49 0.42 -22.28
N ALA A 51 -9.54 -0.32 -22.65
CA ALA A 51 -9.42 -1.55 -23.42
C ALA A 51 -8.92 -1.28 -24.85
N GLU A 52 -9.43 -0.24 -25.51
CA GLU A 52 -9.01 0.18 -26.85
C GLU A 52 -7.55 0.68 -26.89
N ALA A 53 -7.06 1.27 -25.79
CA ALA A 53 -5.70 1.78 -25.68
C ALA A 53 -4.65 0.71 -25.32
N GLN A 54 -5.05 -0.55 -25.12
CA GLN A 54 -4.14 -1.60 -24.67
C GLN A 54 -3.13 -1.95 -25.77
N VAL A 55 -1.84 -1.93 -25.43
CA VAL A 55 -0.74 -2.33 -26.31
C VAL A 55 -0.06 -3.60 -25.79
N PRO A 56 0.44 -4.49 -26.68
CA PRO A 56 1.19 -5.68 -26.25
C PRO A 56 2.38 -5.32 -25.36
N GLN A 57 2.46 -5.93 -24.17
CA GLN A 57 3.57 -5.75 -23.23
C GLN A 57 4.47 -6.99 -23.26
N LYS A 58 5.79 -6.79 -23.20
CA LYS A 58 6.72 -7.91 -23.02
C LYS A 58 6.49 -8.57 -21.65
N PRO A 59 6.57 -9.91 -21.54
CA PRO A 59 6.51 -10.60 -20.23
C PRO A 59 7.61 -10.13 -19.28
N TYR A 60 8.77 -9.80 -19.83
CA TYR A 60 9.90 -9.27 -19.08
C TYR A 60 10.55 -8.13 -19.87
N TYR A 61 10.54 -6.91 -19.29
CA TYR A 61 10.99 -5.70 -19.99
C TYR A 61 12.50 -5.69 -20.27
N TYR A 62 13.26 -6.38 -19.41
CA TYR A 62 14.72 -6.47 -19.49
C TYR A 62 15.21 -7.75 -20.18
N ASP A 63 14.32 -8.44 -20.89
CA ASP A 63 14.75 -9.61 -21.65
C ASP A 63 15.64 -9.15 -22.82
N ALA A 64 16.89 -9.58 -22.78
CA ALA A 64 17.91 -9.30 -23.77
C ALA A 64 17.96 -10.48 -24.74
N ASN A 65 17.05 -10.48 -25.72
CA ASN A 65 17.17 -11.38 -26.88
C ASN A 65 18.44 -11.06 -27.67
#